data_AF-A0A2S7NY72-F1
#
_entry.id   AF-A0A2S7NY72-F1
#
_cell.length_a   1.000
_cell.length_b   1.000
_cell.length_c   1.000
_cell.angle_alpha   90.00
_cell.angle_beta   90.00
_cell.angle_gamma   90.00
#
_symmetry.space_group_name_H-M   'P 1'
#
loop_
_entity.id
_entity.type
_entity.pdbx_description
1 polymer ?
#
loop_
_entity_poly.entity_id
_entity_poly.type
_entity_poly.pdbx_seq_one_letter_code
_entity_poly.pdbx_strand_id
1 'polypeptide(L)'
;MGFSLKSSIDSQPKTAIAYFYFDFNGDVTSMLKSLISQLSAQSEELPTPLKDLYVTHTKKTSSLPTDEVLLQAFHDILLSFHNVYIIFDALDEASRNDELLSFITTVQGWRYQRLHLLVTSRQLSEIEDMLSGLVTGKICLQNSEIRHDIAYYVTDILANDKIMSRWPEKLRWEIQTKLVYEGEGIAMTTLPKSLDKTYERILEQIDESYHTDVRKILQALTVAKKSLTVDELVEILAVNFDCGQELPQFDEDSRLLDPRAVLTMCSSLVTRLEDRDESWREMEREDDGEELKIRWQEGYKRGKWAPVRLAHASVADYLTQPKQSQFFFTRHVARQFMAQACLAYLLNSEFSSGHDQLLLMQRCQDYPLLHHLTLNWPLYVRREEGDPEDYLLPCTKKLLQAFFASHKLPGGGNYAFWLGMMMPSAPAKASFLTETHPLYYAASFGLADVVRIMLDSDKDIDIDQLGGRAHATALHVACFRNHPEVVKILLERGADPNLPNNLGESPLDYATWHDSDSETVALLLKHGADPLDVHPLADTCKTYILF
;
A
#
# COMPACT_ATOMS: atom_id res chain seq x y z
N MET A 1 -1.58 36.43 17.45
CA MET A 1 -1.22 35.73 18.71
C MET A 1 -1.87 34.36 18.66
N GLY A 2 -1.17 33.34 18.17
CA GLY A 2 -1.71 31.98 18.11
C GLY A 2 -1.38 31.25 19.40
N PHE A 3 -2.34 31.13 20.31
CA PHE A 3 -2.25 30.18 21.41
C PHE A 3 -2.60 28.80 20.85
N SER A 4 -1.63 27.87 20.87
CA SER A 4 -1.90 26.49 20.46
C SER A 4 -2.65 25.78 21.59
N LEU A 5 -3.72 25.07 21.27
CA LEU A 5 -4.47 24.24 22.23
C LEU A 5 -3.50 23.30 22.99
N LYS A 6 -2.50 22.77 22.28
CA LYS A 6 -1.43 21.94 22.83
C LYS A 6 -0.63 22.68 23.91
N SER A 7 -0.21 23.93 23.64
CA SER A 7 0.54 24.75 24.61
C SER A 7 -0.25 25.12 25.87
N SER A 8 -1.59 25.19 25.79
CA SER A 8 -2.45 25.38 26.96
C SER A 8 -2.72 24.09 27.72
N ILE A 9 -2.79 22.95 27.03
CA ILE A 9 -2.99 21.63 27.63
C ILE A 9 -1.72 21.15 28.34
N ASP A 10 -0.54 21.35 27.74
CA ASP A 10 0.76 20.99 28.33
C ASP A 10 1.03 21.70 29.67
N SER A 11 0.32 22.81 29.95
CA SER A 11 0.38 23.54 31.22
C SER A 11 -0.51 22.97 32.34
N GLN A 12 -1.33 21.96 32.04
CA GLN A 12 -2.25 21.31 32.98
C GLN A 12 -1.95 19.80 33.10
N PRO A 13 -1.33 19.34 34.20
CA PRO A 13 -0.79 17.98 34.33
C PRO A 13 -1.84 16.85 34.36
N LYS A 14 -3.14 17.18 34.27
CA LYS A 14 -4.25 16.21 34.33
C LYS A 14 -5.21 16.32 33.16
N THR A 15 -4.79 16.99 32.10
CA THR A 15 -5.55 17.12 30.86
C THR A 15 -4.84 16.35 29.75
N ALA A 16 -5.55 15.50 29.03
CA ALA A 16 -5.01 14.72 27.91
C ALA A 16 -5.69 15.09 26.60
N ILE A 17 -4.96 14.92 25.50
CA ILE A 17 -5.46 15.11 24.15
C ILE A 17 -5.14 13.92 23.26
N ALA A 18 -6.10 13.46 22.47
CA ALA A 18 -5.89 12.44 21.46
C ALA A 18 -6.45 12.90 20.11
N TYR A 19 -5.77 12.54 19.03
CA TYR A 19 -6.16 12.88 17.67
C TYR A 19 -6.19 11.63 16.80
N PHE A 20 -7.24 11.47 16.00
CA PHE A 20 -7.33 10.41 15.02
C PHE A 20 -7.92 10.93 13.72
N TYR A 21 -7.25 10.61 12.61
CA TYR A 21 -7.67 10.93 11.25
C TYR A 21 -8.17 9.64 10.57
N PHE A 22 -9.38 9.68 10.02
CA PHE A 22 -9.93 8.58 9.22
C PHE A 22 -9.47 8.70 7.77
N ASP A 23 -8.91 7.63 7.21
CA ASP A 23 -8.27 7.61 5.88
C ASP A 23 -8.87 6.56 4.94
N PHE A 24 -10.15 6.19 5.14
CA PHE A 24 -10.90 5.11 4.45
C PHE A 24 -10.46 3.67 4.76
N ASN A 25 -9.28 3.45 5.35
CA ASN A 25 -8.81 2.12 5.76
C ASN A 25 -8.92 1.88 7.26
N GLY A 26 -9.02 2.94 8.07
CA GLY A 26 -9.20 2.84 9.51
C GLY A 26 -10.50 2.15 9.92
N ASP A 27 -10.39 1.08 10.70
CA ASP A 27 -11.47 0.44 11.45
C ASP A 27 -11.53 0.97 12.91
N VAL A 28 -12.59 0.64 13.64
CA VAL A 28 -12.74 1.08 15.06
C VAL A 28 -11.62 0.51 15.94
N THR A 29 -11.10 -0.66 15.61
CA THR A 29 -10.02 -1.34 16.34
C THR A 29 -8.70 -0.55 16.27
N SER A 30 -8.29 -0.13 15.07
CA SER A 30 -7.08 0.68 14.86
C SER A 30 -7.22 2.06 15.51
N MET A 31 -8.39 2.66 15.45
CA MET A 31 -8.72 3.89 16.18
C MET A 31 -8.53 3.69 17.70
N LEU A 32 -9.14 2.66 18.29
CA LEU A 32 -9.02 2.36 19.72
C LEU A 32 -7.56 2.18 20.14
N LYS A 33 -6.79 1.38 19.39
CA LYS A 33 -5.36 1.17 19.66
C LYS A 33 -4.58 2.49 19.64
N SER A 34 -4.84 3.35 18.65
CA SER A 34 -4.20 4.66 18.53
C SER A 34 -4.55 5.59 19.70
N LEU A 35 -5.84 5.70 20.05
CA LEU A 35 -6.29 6.53 21.16
C LEU A 35 -5.70 6.05 22.50
N ILE A 36 -5.71 4.75 22.75
CA ILE A 36 -5.12 4.14 23.95
C ILE A 36 -3.63 4.47 24.03
N SER A 37 -2.89 4.32 22.93
CA SER A 37 -1.45 4.62 22.87
C SER A 37 -1.17 6.09 23.18
N GLN A 38 -1.88 7.02 22.53
CA GLN A 38 -1.69 8.45 22.71
C GLN A 38 -2.01 8.92 24.14
N LEU A 39 -3.13 8.45 24.70
CA LEU A 39 -3.51 8.80 26.07
C LEU A 39 -2.54 8.20 27.09
N SER A 40 -2.10 6.96 26.88
CA SER A 40 -1.17 6.31 27.79
C SER A 40 0.20 6.98 27.81
N ALA A 41 0.67 7.49 26.67
CA ALA A 41 1.91 8.27 26.57
C ALA A 41 1.86 9.60 27.35
N GLN A 42 0.66 10.11 27.64
CA GLN A 42 0.45 11.34 28.41
C GLN A 42 0.17 11.07 29.90
N SER A 43 0.12 9.81 30.31
CA SER A 43 -0.04 9.44 31.72
C SER A 43 1.32 9.44 32.43
N GLU A 44 1.36 9.93 33.68
CA GLU A 44 2.58 9.92 34.50
C GLU A 44 3.06 8.49 34.83
N GLU A 45 2.12 7.54 34.88
CA GLU A 45 2.39 6.12 35.11
C GLU A 45 1.72 5.27 34.05
N LEU A 46 2.39 4.18 33.64
CA LEU A 46 1.80 3.23 32.70
C LEU A 46 0.47 2.67 33.26
N PRO A 47 -0.67 2.88 32.57
CA PRO A 47 -1.98 2.52 33.09
C PRO A 47 -2.08 1.02 33.44
N THR A 48 -2.63 0.72 34.62
CA THR A 48 -2.84 -0.66 35.10
C THR A 48 -3.59 -1.55 34.10
N PRO A 49 -4.66 -1.09 33.43
CA PRO A 49 -5.36 -1.88 32.42
C PRO A 49 -4.44 -2.39 31.30
N LEU A 50 -3.49 -1.58 30.84
CA LEU A 50 -2.52 -1.97 29.81
C LEU A 50 -1.48 -2.96 30.33
N LYS A 51 -1.01 -2.80 31.58
CA LYS A 51 -0.11 -3.77 32.24
C LYS A 51 -0.78 -5.14 32.34
N ASP A 52 -2.04 -5.16 32.74
CA ASP A 52 -2.80 -6.40 32.93
C ASP A 52 -3.07 -7.09 31.58
N LEU A 53 -3.38 -6.34 30.52
CA LEU A 53 -3.49 -6.87 29.17
C LEU A 53 -2.17 -7.45 28.66
N TYR A 54 -1.08 -6.73 28.84
CA TYR A 54 0.25 -7.20 28.44
C TYR A 54 0.62 -8.51 29.15
N VAL A 55 0.42 -8.60 30.47
CA VAL A 55 0.74 -9.81 31.25
C VAL A 55 -0.17 -10.99 30.88
N THR A 56 -1.43 -10.73 30.52
CA THR A 56 -2.40 -11.78 30.17
C THR A 56 -2.09 -12.37 28.79
N HIS A 57 -1.82 -11.53 27.79
CA HIS A 57 -1.54 -11.98 26.42
C HIS A 57 -0.12 -12.54 26.24
N THR A 58 0.85 -12.14 27.07
CA THR A 58 2.19 -12.75 27.06
C THR A 58 2.24 -14.16 27.66
N LYS A 59 1.22 -14.57 28.45
CA LYS A 59 1.24 -15.83 29.21
C LYS A 59 0.29 -16.92 28.71
N LYS A 60 -0.77 -16.60 27.95
CA LYS A 60 -1.84 -17.60 27.70
C LYS A 60 -2.29 -17.86 26.27
N THR A 61 -2.12 -16.97 25.30
CA THR A 61 -2.47 -17.25 23.89
C THR A 61 -1.93 -16.15 22.98
N SER A 62 -1.36 -16.51 21.83
CA SER A 62 -0.90 -15.59 20.78
C SER A 62 -2.05 -14.94 19.99
N SER A 63 -3.19 -14.68 20.63
CA SER A 63 -4.35 -14.03 20.01
C SER A 63 -4.38 -12.54 20.38
N LEU A 64 -4.59 -11.67 19.40
CA LEU A 64 -4.78 -10.23 19.62
C LEU A 64 -5.98 -9.95 20.57
N PRO A 65 -5.95 -8.86 21.38
CA PRO A 65 -7.08 -8.49 22.23
C PRO A 65 -8.30 -8.13 21.37
N THR A 66 -9.50 -8.52 21.83
CA THR A 66 -10.76 -8.20 21.15
C THR A 66 -11.16 -6.74 21.34
N ASP A 67 -12.04 -6.22 20.49
CA ASP A 67 -12.51 -4.82 20.56
C ASP A 67 -13.20 -4.48 21.88
N GLU A 68 -13.95 -5.41 22.47
CA GLU A 68 -14.58 -5.23 23.79
C GLU A 68 -13.54 -4.98 24.89
N VAL A 69 -12.43 -5.72 24.83
CA VAL A 69 -11.34 -5.62 25.80
C VAL A 69 -10.57 -4.31 25.61
N LEU A 70 -10.32 -3.91 24.35
CA LEU A 70 -9.71 -2.62 24.03
C LEU A 70 -10.61 -1.45 24.44
N LEU A 71 -11.92 -1.55 24.22
CA LEU A 71 -12.90 -0.54 24.61
C LEU A 71 -12.95 -0.36 26.13
N GLN A 72 -12.88 -1.46 26.88
CA GLN A 72 -12.80 -1.41 28.35
C GLN A 72 -11.48 -0.79 28.82
N ALA A 73 -10.35 -1.14 28.22
CA ALA A 73 -9.07 -0.54 28.54
C ALA A 73 -9.06 0.97 28.25
N PHE A 74 -9.62 1.38 27.11
CA PHE A 74 -9.80 2.78 26.75
C PHE A 74 -10.64 3.53 27.79
N HIS A 75 -11.79 2.97 28.18
CA HIS A 75 -12.65 3.52 29.23
C HIS A 75 -11.89 3.75 30.55
N ASP A 76 -11.11 2.78 30.99
CA ASP A 76 -10.39 2.86 32.26
C ASP A 76 -9.20 3.85 32.20
N ILE A 77 -8.57 4.00 31.04
CA ILE A 77 -7.55 5.01 30.79
C ILE A 77 -8.16 6.42 30.82
N LEU A 78 -9.35 6.63 30.24
CA LEU A 78 -10.03 7.92 30.30
C LEU A 78 -10.26 8.39 31.75
N LEU A 79 -10.58 7.46 32.66
CA LEU A 79 -10.78 7.76 34.09
C LEU A 79 -9.52 8.23 34.82
N SER A 80 -8.33 7.95 34.27
CA SER A 80 -7.06 8.40 34.85
C SER A 80 -6.83 9.92 34.67
N PHE A 81 -7.53 10.55 33.73
CA PHE A 81 -7.41 11.97 33.41
C PHE A 81 -8.53 12.80 34.01
N HIS A 82 -8.28 14.08 34.30
CA HIS A 82 -9.32 14.99 34.75
C HIS A 82 -10.10 15.57 33.59
N ASN A 83 -9.45 15.95 32.49
CA ASN A 83 -10.12 16.35 31.25
C ASN A 83 -9.50 15.61 30.07
N VAL A 84 -10.32 15.13 29.14
CA VAL A 84 -9.82 14.48 27.91
C VAL A 84 -10.44 15.16 26.71
N TYR A 85 -9.60 15.55 25.75
CA TYR A 85 -10.01 16.11 24.48
C TYR A 85 -9.70 15.10 23.38
N ILE A 86 -10.71 14.65 22.64
CA ILE A 86 -10.52 13.76 21.50
C ILE A 86 -10.94 14.50 20.24
N ILE A 87 -10.05 14.52 19.26
CA ILE A 87 -10.28 15.13 17.96
C ILE A 87 -10.41 14.01 16.93
N PHE A 88 -11.59 13.89 16.33
CA PHE A 88 -11.83 13.04 15.18
C PHE A 88 -11.84 13.89 13.92
N ASP A 89 -10.93 13.58 13.00
CA ASP A 89 -10.78 14.30 11.75
C ASP A 89 -11.26 13.45 10.57
N ALA A 90 -12.03 14.05 9.67
CA ALA A 90 -12.63 13.42 8.50
C ALA A 90 -13.54 12.22 8.83
N LEU A 91 -14.47 12.36 9.78
CA LEU A 91 -15.35 11.28 10.24
C LEU A 91 -16.12 10.57 9.09
N ASP A 92 -16.43 11.30 8.03
CA ASP A 92 -17.09 10.75 6.84
C ASP A 92 -16.25 9.78 6.01
N GLU A 93 -14.96 9.65 6.32
CA GLU A 93 -14.01 8.72 5.70
C GLU A 93 -13.83 7.43 6.52
N ALA A 94 -14.69 7.17 7.52
CA ALA A 94 -14.65 5.92 8.28
C ALA A 94 -15.14 4.72 7.43
N SER A 95 -14.38 3.61 7.44
CA SER A 95 -14.66 2.42 6.63
C SER A 95 -16.00 1.75 6.93
N ARG A 96 -16.48 1.82 8.19
CA ARG A 96 -17.71 1.17 8.68
C ARG A 96 -18.50 2.07 9.63
N ASN A 97 -19.45 2.83 9.07
CA ASN A 97 -20.28 3.78 9.82
C ASN A 97 -21.05 3.12 11.00
N ASP A 98 -21.51 1.87 10.85
CA ASP A 98 -22.31 1.18 11.87
C ASP A 98 -21.50 0.84 13.15
N GLU A 99 -20.23 0.47 13.01
CA GLU A 99 -19.38 0.15 14.16
C GLU A 99 -18.93 1.42 14.88
N LEU A 100 -18.62 2.46 14.11
CA LEU A 100 -18.34 3.78 14.65
C LEU A 100 -19.57 4.36 15.39
N LEU A 101 -20.77 4.16 14.86
CA LEU A 101 -22.05 4.46 15.51
C LEU A 101 -22.18 3.74 16.85
N SER A 102 -21.88 2.44 16.88
CA SER A 102 -21.91 1.62 18.10
C SER A 102 -20.91 2.12 19.14
N PHE A 103 -19.68 2.44 18.72
CA PHE A 103 -18.65 3.01 19.58
C PHE A 103 -19.07 4.35 20.17
N ILE A 104 -19.48 5.30 19.33
CA ILE A 104 -19.89 6.65 19.76
C ILE A 104 -21.09 6.57 20.71
N THR A 105 -22.08 5.72 20.43
CA THR A 105 -23.24 5.48 21.30
C THR A 105 -22.82 4.89 22.65
N THR A 106 -21.84 3.99 22.64
CA THR A 106 -21.30 3.39 23.88
C THR A 106 -20.59 4.44 24.73
N VAL A 107 -19.74 5.27 24.12
CA VAL A 107 -19.07 6.40 24.79
C VAL A 107 -20.08 7.40 25.36
N GLN A 108 -21.18 7.66 24.65
CA GLN A 108 -22.29 8.48 25.14
C GLN A 108 -22.95 7.87 26.38
N GLY A 109 -23.16 6.55 26.38
CA GLY A 109 -23.72 5.80 27.50
C GLY A 109 -22.95 6.00 28.81
N TRP A 110 -21.64 6.28 28.73
CA TRP A 110 -20.79 6.50 29.90
C TRP A 110 -21.02 7.86 30.59
N ARG A 111 -21.66 8.83 29.92
CA ARG A 111 -22.02 10.15 30.47
C ARG A 111 -20.86 10.91 31.12
N TYR A 112 -19.67 10.83 30.53
CA TYR A 112 -18.49 11.54 31.02
C TYR A 112 -18.60 13.06 30.84
N GLN A 113 -18.77 13.79 31.94
CA GLN A 113 -18.88 15.25 31.91
C GLN A 113 -17.57 15.98 31.55
N ARG A 114 -16.44 15.27 31.53
CA ARG A 114 -15.10 15.84 31.31
C ARG A 114 -14.41 15.31 30.05
N LEU A 115 -15.17 14.61 29.21
CA LEU A 115 -14.76 14.20 27.87
C LEU A 115 -15.27 15.25 26.88
N HIS A 116 -14.35 15.81 26.10
CA HIS A 116 -14.63 16.80 25.08
C HIS A 116 -14.30 16.21 23.71
N LEU A 117 -15.28 16.20 22.81
CA LEU A 117 -15.11 15.68 21.46
C LEU A 117 -15.15 16.86 20.47
N LEU A 118 -14.16 16.92 19.59
CA LEU A 118 -14.17 17.78 18.41
C LEU A 118 -14.18 16.88 17.18
N VAL A 119 -15.11 17.11 16.27
CA VAL A 119 -15.29 16.26 15.10
C VAL A 119 -15.32 17.13 13.86
N THR A 120 -14.54 16.77 12.85
CA THR A 120 -14.64 17.33 11.49
C THR A 120 -15.24 16.27 10.56
N SER A 121 -16.06 16.73 9.61
CA SER A 121 -16.72 15.87 8.64
C SER A 121 -17.25 16.72 7.49
N ARG A 122 -17.37 16.13 6.29
CA ARG A 122 -18.27 16.66 5.26
C ARG A 122 -19.70 16.69 5.78
N GLN A 123 -20.50 17.62 5.23
CA GLN A 123 -21.91 17.75 5.60
C GLN A 123 -22.73 16.62 4.93
N LEU A 124 -22.91 15.52 5.64
CA LEU A 124 -23.73 14.38 5.24
C LEU A 124 -24.89 14.21 6.22
N SER A 125 -26.11 14.04 5.71
CA SER A 125 -27.31 13.93 6.56
C SER A 125 -27.22 12.77 7.55
N GLU A 126 -26.62 11.64 7.15
CA GLU A 126 -26.43 10.46 8.00
C GLU A 126 -25.53 10.76 9.22
N ILE A 127 -24.47 11.56 9.02
CA ILE A 127 -23.55 11.97 10.08
C ILE A 127 -24.18 13.06 10.94
N GLU A 128 -24.94 13.98 10.33
CA GLU A 128 -25.69 14.98 11.09
C GLU A 128 -26.74 14.32 12.00
N ASP A 129 -27.48 13.34 11.49
CA ASP A 129 -28.47 12.58 12.24
C ASP A 129 -27.78 11.78 13.36
N MET A 130 -26.66 11.11 13.05
CA MET A 130 -25.81 10.40 14.02
C MET A 130 -25.33 11.30 15.17
N LEU A 131 -24.79 12.47 14.83
CA LEU A 131 -24.17 13.37 15.80
C LEU A 131 -25.16 14.33 16.47
N SER A 132 -26.40 14.39 15.99
CA SER A 132 -27.44 15.33 16.46
C SER A 132 -27.69 15.28 17.97
N GLY A 133 -27.55 14.09 18.59
CA GLY A 133 -27.69 13.90 20.03
C GLY A 133 -26.43 14.19 20.87
N LEU A 134 -25.30 14.46 20.23
CA LEU A 134 -23.96 14.59 20.85
C LEU A 134 -23.39 16.01 20.73
N VAL A 135 -23.76 16.71 19.67
CA VAL A 135 -23.20 18.02 19.33
C VAL A 135 -23.87 19.11 20.16
N THR A 136 -23.13 19.67 21.11
CA THR A 136 -23.54 20.85 21.89
C THR A 136 -23.30 22.17 21.13
N GLY A 137 -22.46 22.15 20.08
CA GLY A 137 -22.19 23.29 19.23
C GLY A 137 -21.70 22.88 17.85
N LYS A 138 -22.34 23.41 16.80
CA LYS A 138 -21.97 23.18 15.40
C LYS A 138 -21.28 24.41 14.84
N ILE A 139 -20.07 24.25 14.33
CA ILE A 139 -19.36 25.31 13.60
C ILE A 139 -19.40 24.93 12.12
N CYS A 140 -20.20 25.66 11.35
CA CYS A 140 -20.21 25.50 9.90
C CYS A 140 -19.10 26.37 9.30
N LEU A 141 -18.12 25.72 8.65
CA LEU A 141 -17.04 26.42 7.95
C LEU A 141 -17.49 27.02 6.60
N GLN A 142 -18.75 26.89 6.21
CA GLN A 142 -19.33 27.58 5.05
C GLN A 142 -20.08 28.84 5.49
N ASN A 143 -19.37 29.83 6.01
CA ASN A 143 -19.95 31.12 6.41
C ASN A 143 -19.37 32.29 5.59
N SER A 144 -20.14 33.36 5.38
CA SER A 144 -19.72 34.60 4.72
C SER A 144 -18.53 35.29 5.41
N GLU A 145 -18.31 35.05 6.70
CA GLU A 145 -17.15 35.58 7.44
C GLU A 145 -15.83 34.94 6.99
N ILE A 146 -15.82 33.65 6.64
CA ILE A 146 -14.63 32.95 6.13
C ILE A 146 -14.18 33.51 4.78
N ARG A 147 -15.09 34.14 4.01
CA ARG A 147 -14.70 34.85 2.77
C ARG A 147 -13.76 36.01 3.05
N HIS A 148 -13.91 36.70 4.18
CA HIS A 148 -13.00 37.78 4.56
C HIS A 148 -11.62 37.22 4.93
N ASP A 149 -11.58 36.06 5.60
CA ASP A 149 -10.33 35.39 5.94
C ASP A 149 -9.61 34.84 4.70
N ILE A 150 -10.36 34.22 3.77
CA ILE A 150 -9.85 33.81 2.45
C ILE A 150 -9.36 35.03 1.68
N ALA A 151 -10.11 36.14 1.69
CA ALA A 151 -9.70 37.37 1.05
C ALA A 151 -8.38 37.86 1.60
N TYR A 152 -8.25 37.89 2.92
CA TYR A 152 -7.06 38.33 3.60
C TYR A 152 -5.87 37.42 3.27
N TYR A 153 -6.06 36.09 3.35
CA TYR A 153 -5.02 35.11 3.02
C TYR A 153 -4.55 35.23 1.57
N VAL A 154 -5.48 35.29 0.61
CA VAL A 154 -5.15 35.48 -0.81
C VAL A 154 -4.40 36.80 -1.03
N THR A 155 -4.83 37.87 -0.37
CA THR A 155 -4.15 39.17 -0.44
C THR A 155 -2.73 39.09 0.12
N ASP A 156 -2.55 38.44 1.26
CA ASP A 156 -1.26 38.26 1.92
C ASP A 156 -0.29 37.43 1.05
N ILE A 157 -0.77 36.32 0.48
CA ILE A 157 0.00 35.49 -0.47
C ILE A 157 0.42 36.32 -1.69
N LEU A 158 -0.52 37.03 -2.32
CA LEU A 158 -0.23 37.86 -3.50
C LEU A 158 0.70 39.04 -3.19
N ALA A 159 0.74 39.49 -1.94
CA ALA A 159 1.60 40.58 -1.50
C ALA A 159 3.01 40.10 -1.11
N ASN A 160 3.12 38.94 -0.48
CA ASN A 160 4.34 38.51 0.23
C ASN A 160 5.05 37.28 -0.39
N ASP A 161 4.42 36.59 -1.33
CA ASP A 161 5.07 35.48 -2.04
C ASP A 161 6.24 35.97 -2.93
N LYS A 162 7.32 35.17 -3.01
CA LYS A 162 8.56 35.54 -3.70
C LYS A 162 8.39 35.80 -5.19
N ILE A 163 7.39 35.19 -5.81
CA ILE A 163 7.09 35.28 -7.24
C ILE A 163 5.90 36.21 -7.45
N MET A 164 4.81 35.98 -6.72
CA MET A 164 3.54 36.68 -6.96
C MET A 164 3.58 38.14 -6.52
N SER A 165 4.40 38.50 -5.53
CA SER A 165 4.60 39.91 -5.12
C SER A 165 5.13 40.81 -6.25
N ARG A 166 5.78 40.22 -7.26
CA ARG A 166 6.34 40.91 -8.43
C ARG A 166 5.33 41.09 -9.56
N TRP A 167 4.14 40.51 -9.44
CA TRP A 167 3.11 40.61 -10.47
C TRP A 167 2.48 42.01 -10.49
N PRO A 168 2.05 42.49 -11.68
CA PRO A 168 1.38 43.78 -11.80
C PRO A 168 0.18 43.85 -10.85
N GLU A 169 0.00 45.01 -10.21
CA GLU A 169 -1.06 45.25 -9.23
C GLU A 169 -2.46 44.95 -9.81
N LYS A 170 -2.66 45.30 -11.09
CA LYS A 170 -3.89 44.97 -11.82
C LYS A 170 -4.16 43.45 -11.89
N LEU A 171 -3.12 42.64 -12.13
CA LEU A 171 -3.25 41.19 -12.20
C LEU A 171 -3.51 40.59 -10.82
N ARG A 172 -2.83 41.08 -9.78
CA ARG A 172 -3.07 40.66 -8.39
C ARG A 172 -4.49 41.01 -7.94
N TRP A 173 -4.98 42.18 -8.28
CA TRP A 173 -6.36 42.61 -8.03
C TRP A 173 -7.37 41.72 -8.77
N GLU A 174 -7.14 41.42 -10.06
CA GLU A 174 -8.01 40.51 -10.83
C GLU A 174 -8.05 39.09 -10.23
N ILE A 175 -6.92 38.57 -9.77
CA ILE A 175 -6.84 37.25 -9.10
C ILE A 175 -7.58 37.28 -7.76
N GLN A 176 -7.34 38.31 -6.94
CA GLN A 176 -8.03 38.49 -5.66
C GLN A 176 -9.55 38.59 -5.87
N THR A 177 -10.01 39.44 -6.79
CA THR A 177 -11.43 39.61 -7.09
C THR A 177 -12.06 38.31 -7.60
N LYS A 178 -11.36 37.55 -8.45
CA LYS A 178 -11.83 36.23 -8.92
C LYS A 178 -11.93 35.17 -7.83
N LEU A 179 -10.93 35.08 -6.96
CA LEU A 179 -10.87 34.06 -5.91
C LEU A 179 -11.80 34.37 -4.72
N VAL A 180 -12.10 35.65 -4.49
CA VAL A 180 -12.80 36.12 -3.28
C VAL A 180 -14.24 36.55 -3.54
N TYR A 181 -14.49 37.30 -4.62
CA TYR A 181 -15.75 38.04 -4.83
C TYR A 181 -16.57 37.56 -6.03
N GLU A 182 -15.96 37.00 -7.08
CA GLU A 182 -16.71 36.47 -8.24
C GLU A 182 -17.33 35.08 -8.02
N GLY A 183 -17.20 34.52 -6.81
CA GLY A 183 -17.75 33.21 -6.43
C GLY A 183 -19.27 33.06 -6.48
N GLU A 184 -20.05 34.14 -6.65
CA GLU A 184 -21.53 34.06 -6.64
C GLU A 184 -22.27 34.63 -7.85
N GLY A 185 -21.61 35.29 -8.81
CA GLY A 185 -22.32 36.00 -9.90
C GLY A 185 -22.08 35.47 -11.31
N ILE A 186 -20.83 35.16 -11.66
CA ILE A 186 -20.43 34.70 -13.00
C ILE A 186 -19.65 33.37 -12.90
N ALA A 187 -19.08 33.06 -11.73
CA ALA A 187 -18.40 31.78 -11.49
C ALA A 187 -19.29 30.68 -10.89
N MET A 188 -20.60 30.91 -10.70
CA MET A 188 -21.54 29.83 -10.33
C MET A 188 -21.77 28.80 -11.46
N THR A 189 -21.25 29.04 -12.66
CA THR A 189 -21.15 28.03 -13.72
C THR A 189 -19.77 27.37 -13.80
N THR A 190 -18.74 27.88 -13.12
CA THR A 190 -17.33 27.45 -13.33
C THR A 190 -16.54 27.10 -12.06
N LEU A 191 -17.05 27.39 -10.87
CA LEU A 191 -16.52 26.83 -9.63
C LEU A 191 -17.16 25.44 -9.40
N PRO A 192 -16.35 24.40 -9.18
CA PRO A 192 -16.79 23.07 -8.85
C PRO A 192 -17.79 23.05 -7.69
N LYS A 193 -19.01 22.54 -7.95
CA LYS A 193 -20.03 22.32 -6.90
C LYS A 193 -19.67 21.16 -5.96
N SER A 194 -18.61 20.41 -6.26
CA SER A 194 -18.11 19.26 -5.52
C SER A 194 -16.61 19.09 -5.77
N LEU A 195 -15.92 18.36 -4.89
CA LEU A 195 -14.52 17.97 -5.09
C LEU A 195 -14.31 17.26 -6.44
N ASP A 196 -15.27 16.44 -6.86
CA ASP A 196 -15.28 15.79 -8.17
C ASP A 196 -15.15 16.77 -9.34
N LYS A 197 -15.91 17.87 -9.31
CA LYS A 197 -15.80 18.90 -10.34
C LYS A 197 -14.46 19.64 -10.29
N THR A 198 -13.79 19.65 -9.13
CA THR A 198 -12.46 20.25 -8.97
C THR A 198 -11.43 19.37 -9.65
N TYR A 199 -11.48 18.06 -9.42
CA TYR A 199 -10.62 17.12 -10.11
C TYR A 199 -10.85 17.11 -11.62
N GLU A 200 -12.11 17.13 -12.06
CA GLU A 200 -12.48 17.22 -13.48
C GLU A 200 -11.82 18.43 -14.14
N ARG A 201 -11.98 19.62 -13.54
CA ARG A 201 -11.38 20.85 -14.05
C ARG A 201 -9.85 20.82 -14.04
N ILE A 202 -9.23 20.25 -13.00
CA ILE A 202 -7.76 20.11 -12.94
C ILE A 202 -7.28 19.22 -14.08
N LEU A 203 -7.94 18.09 -14.30
CA LEU A 203 -7.59 17.10 -15.32
C LEU A 203 -7.84 17.63 -16.75
N GLU A 204 -8.91 18.39 -16.98
CA GLU A 204 -9.20 19.05 -18.27
C GLU A 204 -8.19 20.15 -18.63
N GLN A 205 -7.54 20.76 -17.62
CA GLN A 205 -6.52 21.80 -17.83
C GLN A 205 -5.15 21.23 -18.18
N ILE A 206 -4.95 19.93 -18.08
CA ILE A 206 -3.72 19.27 -18.49
C ILE A 206 -3.63 19.33 -20.01
N ASP A 207 -2.47 19.73 -20.53
CA ASP A 207 -2.21 19.75 -21.96
C ASP A 207 -2.38 18.35 -22.56
N GLU A 208 -3.06 18.24 -23.71
CA GLU A 208 -3.35 16.97 -24.39
C GLU A 208 -2.09 16.14 -24.66
N SER A 209 -0.95 16.81 -24.89
CA SER A 209 0.35 16.14 -25.08
C SER A 209 0.80 15.33 -23.86
N TYR A 210 0.33 15.65 -22.66
CA TYR A 210 0.69 14.97 -21.41
C TYR A 210 -0.37 13.99 -20.92
N HIS A 211 -1.53 13.86 -21.59
CA HIS A 211 -2.65 13.03 -21.10
C HIS A 211 -2.26 11.57 -20.89
N THR A 212 -1.51 10.98 -21.82
CA THR A 212 -1.05 9.59 -21.72
C THR A 212 -0.14 9.40 -20.51
N ASP A 213 0.84 10.28 -20.33
CA ASP A 213 1.80 10.17 -19.24
C ASP A 213 1.17 10.44 -17.88
N VAL A 214 0.30 11.45 -17.79
CA VAL A 214 -0.47 11.72 -16.57
C VAL A 214 -1.33 10.52 -16.22
N ARG A 215 -1.99 9.89 -17.20
CA ARG A 215 -2.76 8.67 -16.95
C ARG A 215 -1.88 7.56 -16.36
N LYS A 216 -0.70 7.31 -16.95
CA LYS A 216 0.26 6.31 -16.45
C LYS A 216 0.70 6.63 -15.00
N ILE A 217 1.03 7.89 -14.71
CA ILE A 217 1.42 8.33 -13.36
C ILE A 217 0.30 8.10 -12.36
N LEU A 218 -0.92 8.53 -12.68
CA LEU A 218 -2.07 8.40 -11.80
C LEU A 218 -2.43 6.92 -11.57
N GLN A 219 -2.44 6.09 -12.62
CA GLN A 219 -2.65 4.64 -12.48
C GLN A 219 -1.59 4.00 -11.57
N ALA A 220 -0.31 4.36 -11.75
CA ALA A 220 0.77 3.85 -10.92
C ALA A 220 0.59 4.23 -9.44
N LEU A 221 0.40 5.52 -9.17
CA LEU A 221 0.27 6.04 -7.81
C LEU A 221 -0.99 5.57 -7.08
N THR A 222 -2.07 5.24 -7.81
CA THR A 222 -3.30 4.71 -7.19
C THR A 222 -3.15 3.31 -6.62
N VAL A 223 -2.29 2.46 -7.20
CA VAL A 223 -2.23 1.04 -6.85
C VAL A 223 -0.87 0.57 -6.34
N ALA A 224 0.16 1.41 -6.39
CA ALA A 224 1.50 1.05 -5.93
C ALA A 224 1.46 0.56 -4.47
N LYS A 225 1.95 -0.67 -4.24
CA LYS A 225 2.01 -1.29 -2.91
C LYS A 225 3.06 -0.63 -2.01
N LYS A 226 4.09 -0.03 -2.62
CA LYS A 226 5.10 0.82 -1.98
C LYS A 226 5.14 2.17 -2.67
N SER A 227 5.36 3.24 -1.89
CA SER A 227 5.46 4.61 -2.42
C SER A 227 6.55 4.71 -3.48
N LEU A 228 6.17 5.16 -4.68
CA LEU A 228 7.07 5.36 -5.81
C LEU A 228 7.83 6.67 -5.68
N THR A 229 9.09 6.69 -6.10
CA THR A 229 9.89 7.89 -6.26
C THR A 229 9.68 8.52 -7.63
N VAL A 230 10.16 9.76 -7.81
CA VAL A 230 10.14 10.43 -9.11
C VAL A 230 10.91 9.63 -10.16
N ASP A 231 12.07 9.08 -9.79
CA ASP A 231 12.92 8.31 -10.70
C ASP A 231 12.21 7.02 -11.15
N GLU A 232 11.53 6.31 -10.24
CA GLU A 232 10.74 5.12 -10.57
C GLU A 232 9.54 5.45 -11.50
N LEU A 233 8.91 6.61 -11.33
CA LEU A 233 7.85 7.07 -12.24
C LEU A 233 8.39 7.38 -13.64
N VAL A 234 9.61 7.92 -13.76
CA VAL A 234 10.26 8.14 -15.05
C VAL A 234 10.47 6.82 -15.79
N GLU A 235 10.89 5.76 -15.08
CA GLU A 235 11.03 4.42 -15.69
C GLU A 235 9.69 3.86 -16.17
N ILE A 236 8.60 4.06 -15.41
CA ILE A 236 7.25 3.62 -15.80
C ILE A 236 6.78 4.36 -17.06
N LEU A 237 7.05 5.66 -17.17
CA LEU A 237 6.70 6.45 -18.36
C LEU A 237 7.44 6.00 -19.61
N ALA A 238 8.70 5.60 -19.45
CA ALA A 238 9.56 5.06 -20.50
C ALA A 238 9.16 3.65 -20.99
N VAL A 239 8.16 3.01 -20.37
CA VAL A 239 7.56 1.79 -20.93
C VAL A 239 6.58 2.17 -22.05
N ASN A 240 6.85 1.66 -23.24
CA ASN A 240 5.98 1.80 -24.40
C ASN A 240 4.89 0.71 -24.39
N PHE A 241 3.64 1.13 -24.29
CA PHE A 241 2.46 0.25 -24.35
C PHE A 241 1.77 0.25 -25.72
N ASP A 242 2.16 1.15 -26.63
CA ASP A 242 1.57 1.36 -27.95
C ASP A 242 2.31 0.54 -29.03
N CYS A 243 2.69 -0.69 -28.70
CA CYS A 243 3.48 -1.59 -29.52
C CYS A 243 2.63 -2.50 -30.45
N GLY A 244 1.33 -2.22 -30.59
CA GLY A 244 0.43 -2.95 -31.49
C GLY A 244 0.30 -4.43 -31.13
N GLN A 245 0.90 -5.32 -31.93
CA GLN A 245 0.89 -6.77 -31.68
C GLN A 245 2.06 -7.26 -30.82
N GLU A 246 3.09 -6.42 -30.63
CA GLU A 246 4.26 -6.74 -29.81
C GLU A 246 3.96 -6.53 -28.32
N LEU A 247 4.83 -7.08 -27.46
CA LEU A 247 4.72 -6.88 -26.02
C LEU A 247 5.23 -5.50 -25.62
N PRO A 248 4.69 -4.88 -24.55
CA PRO A 248 5.24 -3.65 -24.01
C PRO A 248 6.73 -3.79 -23.71
N GLN A 249 7.50 -2.76 -24.03
CA GLN A 249 8.95 -2.75 -23.88
C GLN A 249 9.39 -1.47 -23.18
N PHE A 250 10.36 -1.62 -22.28
CA PHE A 250 11.05 -0.49 -21.68
C PHE A 250 12.10 0.05 -22.66
N ASP A 251 12.09 1.36 -22.86
CA ASP A 251 13.07 2.06 -23.70
C ASP A 251 13.81 3.12 -22.87
N GLU A 252 15.11 2.88 -22.64
CA GLU A 252 15.97 3.78 -21.86
C GLU A 252 16.07 5.18 -22.49
N ASP A 253 16.05 5.28 -23.83
CA ASP A 253 16.14 6.56 -24.53
C ASP A 253 14.86 7.39 -24.40
N SER A 254 13.75 6.75 -24.02
CA SER A 254 12.45 7.39 -23.76
C SER A 254 12.32 7.95 -22.33
N ARG A 255 13.35 7.85 -21.48
CA ARG A 255 13.36 8.46 -20.14
C ARG A 255 13.20 9.99 -20.24
N LEU A 256 12.38 10.55 -19.35
CA LEU A 256 12.25 12.01 -19.23
C LEU A 256 13.60 12.64 -18.86
N LEU A 257 14.04 13.61 -19.66
CA LEU A 257 15.28 14.35 -19.43
C LEU A 257 15.28 15.14 -18.11
N ASP A 258 14.13 15.70 -17.72
CA ASP A 258 13.92 16.31 -16.41
C ASP A 258 12.89 15.52 -15.60
N PRO A 259 13.31 14.73 -14.60
CA PRO A 259 12.39 14.00 -13.72
C PRO A 259 11.37 14.91 -13.02
N ARG A 260 11.66 16.21 -12.84
CA ARG A 260 10.72 17.16 -12.22
C ARG A 260 9.46 17.38 -13.05
N ALA A 261 9.52 17.11 -14.37
CA ALA A 261 8.37 17.22 -15.25
C ALA A 261 7.18 16.40 -14.74
N VAL A 262 7.41 15.23 -14.13
CA VAL A 262 6.38 14.39 -13.50
C VAL A 262 5.48 15.18 -12.54
N LEU A 263 6.06 16.09 -11.75
CA LEU A 263 5.30 16.90 -10.79
C LEU A 263 4.66 18.12 -11.40
N THR A 264 5.26 18.66 -12.45
CA THR A 264 4.66 19.76 -13.20
C THR A 264 3.44 19.29 -13.98
N MET A 265 3.50 18.09 -14.57
CA MET A 265 2.41 17.47 -15.31
C MET A 265 1.20 17.15 -14.43
N CYS A 266 1.44 16.63 -13.22
CA CYS A 266 0.39 16.27 -12.26
C CYS A 266 0.20 17.32 -11.15
N SER A 267 0.52 18.59 -11.43
CA SER A 267 0.48 19.65 -10.42
C SER A 267 -0.90 19.71 -9.72
N SER A 268 -0.91 19.81 -8.40
CA SER A 268 -2.08 19.70 -7.49
C SER A 268 -2.69 18.30 -7.27
N LEU A 269 -2.43 17.32 -8.13
CA LEU A 269 -2.91 15.93 -7.94
C LEU A 269 -1.89 15.03 -7.23
N VAL A 270 -0.63 15.45 -7.22
CA VAL A 270 0.50 14.68 -6.69
C VAL A 270 1.33 15.56 -5.76
N THR A 271 1.81 14.98 -4.67
CA THR A 271 2.69 15.65 -3.70
C THR A 271 3.96 14.86 -3.42
N ARG A 272 5.03 15.56 -3.07
CA ARG A 272 6.29 14.98 -2.58
C ARG A 272 6.20 14.80 -1.07
N LEU A 273 6.67 13.66 -0.57
CA LEU A 273 6.87 13.45 0.85
C LEU A 273 8.23 14.04 1.25
N GLU A 274 8.26 14.94 2.22
CA GLU A 274 9.53 15.50 2.72
C GLU A 274 10.17 14.56 3.75
N ASP A 275 11.51 14.54 3.83
CA ASP A 275 12.30 13.70 4.75
C ASP A 275 11.97 13.87 6.25
N ARG A 276 11.15 14.86 6.64
CA ARG A 276 10.73 15.09 8.03
C ARG A 276 9.48 14.30 8.44
N ASP A 277 8.75 13.68 7.50
CA ASP A 277 7.67 12.76 7.84
C ASP A 277 8.26 11.40 8.22
N GLU A 278 8.59 11.25 9.51
CA GLU A 278 9.05 9.97 10.07
C GLU A 278 7.97 8.87 10.04
N SER A 279 6.69 9.22 9.80
CA SER A 279 5.57 8.25 9.74
C SER A 279 5.67 7.28 8.55
N TRP A 280 6.27 7.68 7.43
CA TRP A 280 6.50 6.75 6.31
C TRP A 280 7.59 5.73 6.60
N ARG A 281 8.51 6.02 7.54
CA ARG A 281 9.48 5.05 8.05
C ARG A 281 8.83 4.03 8.99
N GLU A 282 7.63 4.32 9.51
CA GLU A 282 6.84 3.44 10.37
C GLU A 282 5.93 2.52 9.57
N MET A 283 5.26 3.02 8.53
CA MET A 283 4.43 2.19 7.63
C MET A 283 5.21 1.09 6.91
N GLU A 284 6.50 1.28 6.64
CA GLU A 284 7.32 0.21 6.08
C GLU A 284 7.60 -0.92 7.10
N ARG A 285 7.41 -0.73 8.42
CA ARG A 285 7.84 -1.70 9.47
C ARG A 285 6.93 -2.92 9.62
N GLU A 286 5.69 -2.89 9.15
CA GLU A 286 4.68 -3.84 9.65
C GLU A 286 4.45 -5.13 8.84
N ASP A 287 5.03 -5.34 7.65
CA ASP A 287 4.76 -6.61 6.92
C ASP A 287 5.89 -7.16 6.01
N ASP A 288 7.00 -6.43 5.85
CA ASP A 288 8.11 -6.88 5.00
C ASP A 288 9.27 -7.37 5.86
N GLY A 289 9.60 -8.67 5.77
CA GLY A 289 10.62 -9.36 6.57
C GLY A 289 11.89 -8.52 6.83
N GLU A 290 12.18 -8.28 8.11
CA GLU A 290 13.27 -7.41 8.60
C GLU A 290 14.64 -7.70 7.95
N GLU A 291 14.91 -8.93 7.51
CA GLU A 291 16.21 -9.35 6.97
C GLU A 291 16.57 -8.80 5.58
N LEU A 292 15.59 -8.55 4.71
CA LEU A 292 15.83 -8.00 3.36
C LEU A 292 16.12 -6.49 3.41
N LYS A 293 15.47 -5.78 4.34
CA LYS A 293 15.71 -4.36 4.61
C LYS A 293 17.15 -4.10 5.05
N ILE A 294 17.68 -4.93 5.95
CA ILE A 294 19.03 -4.77 6.50
C ILE A 294 20.09 -4.87 5.38
N ARG A 295 19.89 -5.71 4.36
CA ARG A 295 20.90 -5.95 3.30
C ARG A 295 20.94 -4.90 2.20
N TRP A 296 19.80 -4.30 1.85
CA TRP A 296 19.76 -3.23 0.85
C TRP A 296 20.02 -1.84 1.44
N GLN A 297 19.73 -1.62 2.74
CA GLN A 297 19.91 -0.32 3.39
C GLN A 297 21.38 0.05 3.67
N GLU A 298 22.29 -0.91 3.84
CA GLU A 298 23.70 -0.60 4.16
C GLU A 298 24.51 -0.08 2.96
N GLY A 299 24.03 -0.28 1.72
CA GLY A 299 24.74 0.12 0.50
C GLY A 299 23.95 0.98 -0.49
N TYR A 300 22.62 1.02 -0.40
CA TYR A 300 21.77 1.79 -1.32
C TYR A 300 21.49 3.18 -0.76
N LYS A 301 22.05 4.21 -1.40
CA LYS A 301 21.54 5.58 -1.24
C LYS A 301 20.21 5.64 -2.00
N ARG A 302 19.09 5.78 -1.27
CA ARG A 302 17.76 6.03 -1.84
C ARG A 302 17.91 7.11 -2.93
N GLY A 303 17.22 6.92 -4.06
CA GLY A 303 17.28 7.79 -5.23
C GLY A 303 17.24 9.27 -4.86
N LYS A 304 17.78 10.12 -5.73
CA LYS A 304 17.98 11.55 -5.47
C LYS A 304 16.70 12.29 -5.03
N TRP A 305 15.53 11.71 -5.28
CA TRP A 305 14.22 12.29 -5.02
C TRP A 305 13.42 11.52 -3.97
N ALA A 306 12.73 12.27 -3.12
CA ALA A 306 11.85 11.73 -2.12
C ALA A 306 10.60 11.05 -2.73
N PRO A 307 9.94 10.15 -1.98
CA PRO A 307 8.74 9.46 -2.45
C PRO A 307 7.61 10.41 -2.85
N VAL A 308 6.77 9.93 -3.76
CA VAL A 308 5.68 10.65 -4.40
C VAL A 308 4.37 9.92 -4.11
N ARG A 309 3.32 10.66 -3.78
CA ARG A 309 1.97 10.12 -3.57
C ARG A 309 0.91 11.03 -4.18
N LEU A 310 -0.30 10.52 -4.33
CA LEU A 310 -1.45 11.36 -4.62
C LEU A 310 -1.61 12.41 -3.52
N ALA A 311 -2.00 13.63 -3.89
CA ALA A 311 -2.11 14.75 -2.98
C ALA A 311 -3.18 14.53 -1.90
N HIS A 312 -4.23 13.76 -2.21
CA HIS A 312 -5.30 13.38 -1.28
C HIS A 312 -5.86 11.99 -1.65
N ALA A 313 -6.34 11.23 -0.67
CA ALA A 313 -6.93 9.90 -0.90
C ALA A 313 -8.13 9.97 -1.88
N SER A 314 -8.96 11.00 -1.74
CA SER A 314 -10.10 11.25 -2.64
C SER A 314 -9.73 11.45 -4.12
N VAL A 315 -8.46 11.69 -4.47
CA VAL A 315 -8.01 11.68 -5.87
C VAL A 315 -8.13 10.27 -6.44
N ALA A 316 -7.71 9.24 -5.69
CA ALA A 316 -7.84 7.85 -6.10
C ALA A 316 -9.32 7.45 -6.25
N ASP A 317 -10.17 7.87 -5.31
CA ASP A 317 -11.62 7.61 -5.38
C ASP A 317 -12.23 8.27 -6.61
N TYR A 318 -11.85 9.52 -6.87
CA TYR A 318 -12.32 10.22 -8.05
C TYR A 318 -11.94 9.49 -9.35
N LEU A 319 -10.71 8.98 -9.46
CA LEU A 319 -10.23 8.31 -10.66
C LEU A 319 -10.85 6.92 -10.85
N THR A 320 -11.28 6.27 -9.77
CA THR A 320 -11.76 4.88 -9.77
C THR A 320 -13.28 4.71 -9.77
N GLN A 321 -14.04 5.79 -9.53
CA GLN A 321 -15.49 5.77 -9.62
C GLN A 321 -16.00 5.83 -11.07
N PRO A 322 -17.00 5.02 -11.48
CA PRO A 322 -17.54 5.01 -12.83
C PRO A 322 -18.03 6.41 -13.26
N LYS A 323 -17.35 7.03 -14.22
CA LYS A 323 -17.72 8.36 -14.74
C LYS A 323 -17.24 8.58 -16.18
N GLN A 324 -17.83 9.56 -16.84
CA GLN A 324 -17.47 9.97 -18.20
C GLN A 324 -16.26 10.91 -18.17
N SER A 325 -15.12 10.42 -17.67
CA SER A 325 -13.83 11.12 -17.70
C SER A 325 -12.84 10.30 -18.51
N GLN A 326 -12.03 10.95 -19.33
CA GLN A 326 -10.97 10.24 -20.06
C GLN A 326 -9.92 9.65 -19.12
N PHE A 327 -9.76 10.19 -17.92
CA PHE A 327 -8.80 9.71 -16.90
C PHE A 327 -9.39 8.65 -15.98
N PHE A 328 -10.67 8.28 -16.15
CA PHE A 328 -11.28 7.18 -15.41
C PHE A 328 -10.57 5.87 -15.69
N PHE A 329 -10.31 5.08 -14.64
CA PHE A 329 -9.84 3.71 -14.73
C PHE A 329 -10.30 2.92 -13.51
N THR A 330 -10.56 1.62 -13.66
CA THR A 330 -10.84 0.79 -12.49
C THR A 330 -9.54 0.44 -11.75
N ARG A 331 -9.64 0.12 -10.47
CA ARG A 331 -8.50 -0.39 -9.68
C ARG A 331 -7.88 -1.63 -10.34
N HIS A 332 -8.71 -2.52 -10.88
CA HIS A 332 -8.29 -3.68 -11.67
C HIS A 332 -7.40 -3.28 -12.86
N VAL A 333 -7.84 -2.33 -13.69
CA VAL A 333 -7.07 -1.85 -14.85
C VAL A 333 -5.74 -1.22 -14.42
N ALA A 334 -5.73 -0.43 -13.35
CA ALA A 334 -4.50 0.16 -12.84
C ALA A 334 -3.51 -0.90 -12.28
N ARG A 335 -4.00 -1.93 -11.58
CA ARG A 335 -3.16 -3.06 -11.12
C ARG A 335 -2.58 -3.84 -12.29
N GLN A 336 -3.38 -4.11 -13.32
CA GLN A 336 -2.91 -4.78 -14.54
C GLN A 336 -1.89 -3.91 -15.30
N PHE A 337 -2.10 -2.59 -15.37
CA PHE A 337 -1.12 -1.65 -15.91
C PHE A 337 0.21 -1.73 -15.15
N MET A 338 0.17 -1.68 -13.81
CA MET A 338 1.39 -1.80 -13.00
C MET A 338 2.09 -3.14 -13.20
N ALA A 339 1.35 -4.26 -13.24
CA ALA A 339 1.92 -5.56 -13.56
C ALA A 339 2.63 -5.57 -14.93
N GLN A 340 2.00 -4.97 -15.95
CA GLN A 340 2.57 -4.89 -17.30
C GLN A 340 3.82 -4.02 -17.35
N ALA A 341 3.80 -2.83 -16.72
CA ALA A 341 4.96 -1.96 -16.58
C ALA A 341 6.13 -2.69 -15.93
N CYS A 342 5.85 -3.41 -14.83
CA CYS A 342 6.84 -4.15 -14.08
C CYS A 342 7.48 -5.28 -14.89
N LEU A 343 6.65 -6.10 -15.56
CA LEU A 343 7.13 -7.24 -16.34
C LEU A 343 7.85 -6.80 -17.61
N ALA A 344 7.37 -5.75 -18.29
CA ALA A 344 8.05 -5.16 -19.45
C ALA A 344 9.44 -4.63 -19.07
N TYR A 345 9.55 -3.98 -17.92
CA TYR A 345 10.82 -3.52 -17.39
C TYR A 345 11.79 -4.67 -17.07
N LEU A 346 11.30 -5.72 -16.39
CA LEU A 346 12.09 -6.90 -16.08
C LEU A 346 12.54 -7.66 -17.32
N LEU A 347 11.81 -7.57 -18.43
CA LEU A 347 12.14 -8.17 -19.72
C LEU A 347 13.19 -7.41 -20.54
N ASN A 348 13.74 -6.31 -20.01
CA ASN A 348 14.85 -5.59 -20.65
C ASN A 348 16.02 -6.54 -20.98
N SER A 349 16.60 -6.41 -22.17
CA SER A 349 17.74 -7.20 -22.64
C SER A 349 18.96 -7.10 -21.74
N GLU A 350 19.13 -5.98 -21.02
CA GLU A 350 20.22 -5.79 -20.07
C GLU A 350 20.19 -6.78 -18.90
N PHE A 351 19.04 -7.39 -18.62
CA PHE A 351 18.86 -8.37 -17.55
C PHE A 351 18.84 -9.82 -18.06
N SER A 352 18.92 -10.01 -19.38
CA SER A 352 18.80 -11.34 -20.02
C SER A 352 19.98 -12.28 -19.74
N SER A 353 21.09 -11.78 -19.19
CA SER A 353 22.25 -12.58 -18.81
C SER A 353 22.08 -13.33 -17.47
N GLY A 354 21.00 -13.07 -16.72
CA GLY A 354 20.81 -13.62 -15.39
C GLY A 354 21.48 -12.82 -14.26
N HIS A 355 21.56 -13.47 -13.09
CA HIS A 355 22.13 -12.88 -11.88
C HIS A 355 23.64 -12.67 -12.00
N ASP A 356 24.10 -11.47 -11.67
CA ASP A 356 25.50 -11.12 -11.51
C ASP A 356 25.65 -10.25 -10.26
N GLN A 357 26.29 -10.83 -9.22
CA GLN A 357 26.47 -10.17 -7.93
C GLN A 357 27.29 -8.88 -8.02
N LEU A 358 28.23 -8.78 -8.96
CA LEU A 358 29.11 -7.61 -9.10
C LEU A 358 28.38 -6.46 -9.79
N LEU A 359 27.56 -6.77 -10.79
CA LEU A 359 26.82 -5.77 -11.56
C LEU A 359 25.47 -5.40 -10.92
N LEU A 360 24.91 -6.22 -10.03
CA LEU A 360 23.60 -5.99 -9.44
C LEU A 360 23.50 -4.61 -8.75
N MET A 361 24.52 -4.22 -7.98
CA MET A 361 24.53 -2.90 -7.33
C MET A 361 24.55 -1.75 -8.33
N GLN A 362 25.32 -1.87 -9.41
CA GLN A 362 25.36 -0.87 -10.47
C GLN A 362 24.02 -0.80 -11.20
N ARG A 363 23.44 -1.96 -11.58
CA ARG A 363 22.13 -2.02 -12.22
C ARG A 363 21.04 -1.40 -11.35
N CYS A 364 21.02 -1.63 -10.04
CA CYS A 364 20.04 -0.98 -9.16
C CYS A 364 20.21 0.55 -9.05
N GLN A 365 21.38 1.10 -9.40
CA GLN A 365 21.60 2.55 -9.50
C GLN A 365 21.14 3.08 -10.86
N ASP A 366 21.44 2.35 -11.93
CA ASP A 366 21.12 2.75 -13.31
C ASP A 366 19.64 2.49 -13.67
N TYR A 367 18.97 1.60 -12.93
CA TYR A 367 17.59 1.14 -13.14
C TYR A 367 16.78 1.24 -11.84
N PRO A 368 16.31 2.45 -11.46
CA PRO A 368 15.74 2.71 -10.14
C PRO A 368 14.44 1.92 -9.87
N LEU A 369 13.67 1.56 -10.90
CA LEU A 369 12.44 0.76 -10.74
C LEU A 369 12.71 -0.66 -10.23
N LEU A 370 13.93 -1.20 -10.37
CA LEU A 370 14.28 -2.52 -9.85
C LEU A 370 14.01 -2.64 -8.34
N HIS A 371 14.18 -1.56 -7.58
CA HIS A 371 13.93 -1.58 -6.15
C HIS A 371 12.47 -1.90 -5.81
N HIS A 372 11.54 -1.21 -6.48
CA HIS A 372 10.11 -1.50 -6.36
C HIS A 372 9.79 -2.91 -6.85
N LEU A 373 10.40 -3.35 -7.94
CA LEU A 373 10.06 -4.61 -8.59
C LEU A 373 10.41 -5.84 -7.77
N THR A 374 11.49 -5.81 -6.98
CA THR A 374 12.03 -6.99 -6.26
C THR A 374 10.93 -7.85 -5.61
N LEU A 375 9.96 -7.22 -4.94
CA LEU A 375 8.86 -7.94 -4.25
C LEU A 375 7.45 -7.50 -4.67
N ASN A 376 7.28 -6.35 -5.33
CA ASN A 376 5.92 -5.80 -5.51
C ASN A 376 5.21 -6.27 -6.77
N TRP A 377 5.92 -6.67 -7.83
CA TRP A 377 5.25 -7.07 -9.08
C TRP A 377 4.31 -8.29 -8.93
N PRO A 378 4.62 -9.32 -8.11
CA PRO A 378 3.72 -10.44 -7.87
C PRO A 378 2.38 -10.01 -7.26
N LEU A 379 2.39 -8.96 -6.42
CA LEU A 379 1.19 -8.43 -5.76
C LEU A 379 0.20 -7.79 -6.75
N TYR A 380 0.68 -7.33 -7.91
CA TYR A 380 -0.18 -6.77 -8.96
C TYR A 380 -0.85 -7.85 -9.81
N VAL A 381 -0.28 -9.06 -9.88
CA VAL A 381 -0.85 -10.18 -10.65
C VAL A 381 -1.64 -11.17 -9.78
N ARG A 382 -1.51 -11.11 -8.46
CA ARG A 382 -2.31 -11.89 -7.51
C ARG A 382 -3.75 -11.38 -7.48
N ARG A 383 -4.73 -12.25 -7.68
CA ARG A 383 -6.16 -11.91 -7.55
C ARG A 383 -6.50 -11.61 -6.09
N GLU A 384 -7.29 -10.56 -5.85
CA GLU A 384 -7.80 -10.14 -4.53
C GLU A 384 -9.33 -10.35 -4.46
N GLU A 385 -9.91 -10.26 -3.27
CA GLU A 385 -11.36 -10.38 -3.10
C GLU A 385 -12.10 -9.25 -3.86
N GLY A 386 -13.15 -9.62 -4.60
CA GLY A 386 -13.91 -8.68 -5.44
C GLY A 386 -13.34 -8.47 -6.85
N ASP A 387 -12.17 -9.02 -7.17
CA ASP A 387 -11.64 -9.03 -8.54
C ASP A 387 -12.45 -9.98 -9.45
N PRO A 388 -12.47 -9.73 -10.78
CA PRO A 388 -13.13 -10.63 -11.73
C PRO A 388 -12.44 -12.00 -11.79
N GLU A 389 -13.21 -13.05 -12.10
CA GLU A 389 -12.68 -14.42 -12.25
C GLU A 389 -11.53 -14.49 -13.26
N ASP A 390 -11.67 -13.86 -14.43
CA ASP A 390 -10.58 -13.69 -15.40
C ASP A 390 -9.78 -12.41 -15.11
N TYR A 391 -9.09 -12.41 -13.98
CA TYR A 391 -8.34 -11.25 -13.47
C TYR A 391 -7.21 -10.80 -14.40
N LEU A 392 -6.45 -11.74 -14.98
CA LEU A 392 -5.27 -11.42 -15.78
C LEU A 392 -5.64 -11.06 -17.22
N LEU A 393 -5.30 -9.83 -17.65
CA LEU A 393 -5.52 -9.39 -19.02
C LEU A 393 -4.64 -10.15 -20.02
N PRO A 394 -5.05 -10.29 -21.30
CA PRO A 394 -4.28 -11.03 -22.31
C PRO A 394 -2.83 -10.55 -22.47
N CYS A 395 -2.58 -9.24 -22.38
CA CYS A 395 -1.23 -8.68 -22.43
C CYS A 395 -0.39 -9.13 -21.22
N THR A 396 -0.96 -9.03 -20.00
CA THR A 396 -0.33 -9.49 -18.76
C THR A 396 0.01 -10.98 -18.82
N LYS A 397 -0.89 -11.82 -19.34
CA LYS A 397 -0.65 -13.26 -19.53
C LYS A 397 0.56 -13.53 -20.44
N LYS A 398 0.66 -12.84 -21.57
CA LYS A 398 1.80 -12.99 -22.49
C LYS A 398 3.11 -12.50 -21.89
N LEU A 399 3.10 -11.37 -21.16
CA LEU A 399 4.28 -10.86 -20.45
C LEU A 399 4.76 -11.85 -19.37
N LEU A 400 3.84 -12.43 -18.59
CA LEU A 400 4.16 -13.47 -17.62
C LEU A 400 4.78 -14.69 -18.30
N GLN A 401 4.19 -15.17 -19.40
CA GLN A 401 4.73 -16.29 -20.17
C GLN A 401 6.14 -15.99 -20.70
N ALA A 402 6.37 -14.80 -21.25
CA ALA A 402 7.69 -14.38 -21.73
C ALA A 402 8.71 -14.28 -20.59
N PHE A 403 8.34 -13.64 -19.48
CA PHE A 403 9.19 -13.50 -18.30
C PHE A 403 9.60 -14.86 -17.74
N PHE A 404 8.63 -15.74 -17.51
CA PHE A 404 8.95 -17.06 -16.98
C PHE A 404 9.68 -17.94 -18.00
N ALA A 405 9.39 -17.86 -19.30
CA ALA A 405 10.14 -18.61 -20.31
C ALA A 405 11.63 -18.23 -20.36
N SER A 406 12.00 -17.03 -19.88
CA SER A 406 13.40 -16.61 -19.79
C SER A 406 14.27 -17.51 -18.89
N HIS A 407 13.68 -18.31 -17.98
CA HIS A 407 14.44 -19.29 -17.19
C HIS A 407 15.19 -20.33 -18.04
N LYS A 408 14.77 -20.54 -19.30
CA LYS A 408 15.41 -21.46 -20.25
C LYS A 408 16.63 -20.84 -20.95
N LEU A 409 16.87 -19.54 -20.78
CA LEU A 409 18.02 -18.85 -21.36
C LEU A 409 19.31 -19.18 -20.59
N PRO A 410 20.49 -19.01 -21.21
CA PRO A 410 21.77 -19.14 -20.51
C PRO A 410 21.82 -18.25 -19.27
N GLY A 411 22.25 -18.81 -18.13
CA GLY A 411 22.26 -18.08 -16.86
C GLY A 411 20.88 -17.87 -16.22
N GLY A 412 19.83 -18.51 -16.75
CA GLY A 412 18.45 -18.44 -16.25
C GLY A 412 17.72 -17.14 -16.61
N GLY A 413 18.31 -16.30 -17.47
CA GLY A 413 17.66 -15.14 -18.07
C GLY A 413 17.18 -14.08 -17.10
N ASN A 414 16.21 -13.28 -17.54
CA ASN A 414 15.56 -12.23 -16.75
C ASN A 414 14.95 -12.76 -15.45
N TYR A 415 14.45 -14.00 -15.47
CA TYR A 415 13.91 -14.69 -14.31
C TYR A 415 14.97 -14.91 -13.22
N ALA A 416 16.14 -15.47 -13.58
CA ALA A 416 17.25 -15.64 -12.64
C ALA A 416 17.81 -14.30 -12.14
N PHE A 417 17.81 -13.26 -13.00
CA PHE A 417 18.16 -11.91 -12.57
C PHE A 417 17.22 -11.42 -11.46
N TRP A 418 15.90 -11.57 -11.62
CA TRP A 418 14.92 -11.22 -10.59
C TRP A 418 15.12 -12.02 -9.29
N LEU A 419 15.37 -13.33 -9.37
CA LEU A 419 15.73 -14.14 -8.19
C LEU A 419 17.00 -13.60 -7.50
N GLY A 420 17.98 -13.18 -8.29
CA GLY A 420 19.21 -12.54 -7.82
C GLY A 420 18.96 -11.24 -7.06
N MET A 421 17.94 -10.46 -7.43
CA MET A 421 17.53 -9.27 -6.67
C MET A 421 16.94 -9.64 -5.30
N MET A 422 16.19 -10.72 -5.19
CA MET A 422 15.69 -11.20 -3.90
C MET A 422 16.81 -11.82 -3.05
N MET A 423 17.88 -12.31 -3.69
CA MET A 423 19.01 -12.96 -3.03
C MET A 423 20.37 -12.36 -3.46
N PRO A 424 20.69 -11.09 -3.14
CA PRO A 424 21.87 -10.41 -3.68
C PRO A 424 23.20 -11.07 -3.32
N SER A 425 23.25 -11.73 -2.17
CA SER A 425 24.46 -12.43 -1.68
C SER A 425 24.66 -13.81 -2.32
N ALA A 426 23.71 -14.28 -3.14
CA ALA A 426 23.81 -15.59 -3.77
C ALA A 426 24.90 -15.57 -4.85
N PRO A 427 25.72 -16.63 -4.96
CA PRO A 427 26.68 -16.77 -6.05
C PRO A 427 25.97 -16.75 -7.41
N ALA A 428 26.56 -16.08 -8.41
CA ALA A 428 25.97 -15.95 -9.76
C ALA A 428 25.61 -17.30 -10.43
N LYS A 429 26.37 -18.36 -10.11
CA LYS A 429 26.15 -19.72 -10.64
C LYS A 429 25.45 -20.65 -9.65
N ALA A 430 24.74 -20.11 -8.66
CA ALA A 430 23.97 -20.94 -7.75
C ALA A 430 22.85 -21.67 -8.52
N SER A 431 22.80 -23.00 -8.38
CA SER A 431 21.80 -23.85 -9.05
C SER A 431 20.38 -23.40 -8.74
N PHE A 432 20.08 -23.03 -7.48
CA PHE A 432 18.75 -22.56 -7.10
C PHE A 432 18.30 -21.24 -7.77
N LEU A 433 19.20 -20.47 -8.38
CA LEU A 433 18.84 -19.30 -9.19
C LEU A 433 18.59 -19.65 -10.66
N THR A 434 19.23 -20.71 -11.17
CA THR A 434 19.30 -21.00 -12.61
C THR A 434 18.55 -22.26 -13.02
N GLU A 435 18.34 -23.20 -12.10
CA GLU A 435 17.70 -24.50 -12.32
C GLU A 435 16.31 -24.59 -11.69
N THR A 436 15.94 -23.65 -10.81
CA THR A 436 14.61 -23.64 -10.17
C THR A 436 13.53 -23.27 -11.19
N HIS A 437 12.62 -24.20 -11.46
CA HIS A 437 11.50 -23.96 -12.35
C HIS A 437 10.58 -22.83 -11.81
N PRO A 438 10.06 -21.94 -12.67
CA PRO A 438 9.14 -20.85 -12.30
C PRO A 438 7.94 -21.23 -11.42
N LEU A 439 7.44 -22.46 -11.56
CA LEU A 439 6.32 -22.97 -10.76
C LEU A 439 6.59 -22.84 -9.25
N TYR A 440 7.83 -23.06 -8.82
CA TYR A 440 8.23 -22.95 -7.41
C TYR A 440 7.95 -21.55 -6.84
N TYR A 441 8.42 -20.49 -7.51
CA TYR A 441 8.25 -19.13 -7.01
C TYR A 441 6.83 -18.60 -7.27
N ALA A 442 6.17 -19.00 -8.36
CA ALA A 442 4.74 -18.71 -8.54
C ALA A 442 3.90 -19.28 -7.39
N ALA A 443 4.25 -20.47 -6.90
CA ALA A 443 3.61 -21.10 -5.75
C ALA A 443 3.96 -20.38 -4.43
N SER A 444 5.23 -20.03 -4.22
CA SER A 444 5.70 -19.26 -3.04
C SER A 444 5.00 -17.91 -2.88
N PHE A 445 4.70 -17.21 -3.98
CA PHE A 445 3.98 -15.92 -3.96
C PHE A 445 2.44 -16.05 -3.97
N GLY A 446 1.91 -17.28 -3.98
CA GLY A 446 0.46 -17.51 -3.94
C GLY A 446 -0.25 -17.15 -5.26
N LEU A 447 0.45 -17.22 -6.40
CA LEU A 447 -0.07 -16.76 -7.69
C LEU A 447 -0.96 -17.82 -8.37
N ALA A 448 -2.11 -18.14 -7.78
CA ALA A 448 -3.00 -19.23 -8.20
C ALA A 448 -3.34 -19.22 -9.71
N ASP A 449 -3.71 -18.07 -10.28
CA ASP A 449 -4.04 -17.97 -11.70
C ASP A 449 -2.80 -18.18 -12.61
N VAL A 450 -1.62 -17.75 -12.15
CA VAL A 450 -0.36 -17.96 -12.87
C VAL A 450 0.03 -19.44 -12.83
N VAL A 451 -0.08 -20.09 -11.66
CA VAL A 451 0.14 -21.53 -11.49
C VAL A 451 -0.78 -22.32 -12.41
N ARG A 452 -2.07 -21.98 -12.45
CA ARG A 452 -3.05 -22.61 -13.35
C ARG A 452 -2.64 -22.44 -14.82
N ILE A 453 -2.28 -21.23 -15.24
CA ILE A 453 -1.81 -20.95 -16.62
C ILE A 453 -0.58 -21.77 -16.97
N MET A 454 0.42 -21.86 -16.08
CA MET A 454 1.64 -22.65 -16.32
C MET A 454 1.30 -24.13 -16.55
N LEU A 455 0.56 -24.73 -15.63
CA LEU A 455 0.19 -26.15 -15.67
C LEU A 455 -0.77 -26.49 -16.82
N ASP A 456 -1.57 -25.52 -17.28
CA ASP A 456 -2.46 -25.70 -18.44
C ASP A 456 -1.70 -25.55 -19.78
N SER A 457 -0.64 -24.74 -19.81
CA SER A 457 0.09 -24.38 -21.04
C SER A 457 1.25 -25.33 -21.36
N ASP A 458 1.89 -25.92 -20.35
CA ASP A 458 3.04 -26.79 -20.50
C ASP A 458 2.77 -28.15 -19.83
N LYS A 459 2.62 -29.20 -20.65
CA LYS A 459 2.29 -30.55 -20.20
C LYS A 459 3.50 -31.33 -19.70
N ASP A 460 4.71 -30.82 -19.95
CA ASP A 460 5.96 -31.48 -19.60
C ASP A 460 6.54 -30.92 -18.28
N ILE A 461 5.79 -30.05 -17.58
CA ILE A 461 6.16 -29.57 -16.25
C ILE A 461 6.21 -30.75 -15.28
N ASP A 462 7.38 -30.97 -14.70
CA ASP A 462 7.54 -31.80 -13.51
C ASP A 462 7.02 -31.02 -12.29
N ILE A 463 5.80 -31.35 -11.86
CA ILE A 463 5.12 -30.67 -10.75
C ILE A 463 5.84 -30.88 -9.41
N ASP A 464 6.61 -31.96 -9.30
CA ASP A 464 7.36 -32.38 -8.13
C ASP A 464 8.86 -32.03 -8.25
N GLN A 465 9.23 -31.19 -9.22
CA GLN A 465 10.60 -30.73 -9.38
C GLN A 465 11.07 -30.00 -8.10
N LEU A 466 12.17 -30.47 -7.53
CA LEU A 466 12.84 -29.81 -6.41
C LEU A 466 13.55 -28.54 -6.88
N GLY A 467 13.34 -27.45 -6.15
CA GLY A 467 13.93 -26.15 -6.45
C GLY A 467 14.16 -25.31 -5.20
N GLY A 468 14.61 -24.07 -5.42
CA GLY A 468 14.92 -23.13 -4.35
C GLY A 468 16.09 -23.56 -3.46
N ARG A 469 16.36 -22.79 -2.41
CA ARG A 469 17.48 -23.04 -1.49
C ARG A 469 17.27 -24.26 -0.59
N ALA A 470 16.02 -24.59 -0.30
CA ALA A 470 15.64 -25.76 0.49
C ALA A 470 15.51 -27.04 -0.36
N HIS A 471 15.75 -26.98 -1.67
CA HIS A 471 15.51 -28.11 -2.59
C HIS A 471 14.16 -28.78 -2.32
N ALA A 472 13.09 -27.98 -2.35
CA ALA A 472 11.72 -28.38 -2.05
C ALA A 472 10.83 -28.23 -3.29
N THR A 473 9.65 -28.87 -3.30
CA THR A 473 8.70 -28.72 -4.42
C THR A 473 7.89 -27.43 -4.31
N ALA A 474 7.16 -27.09 -5.37
CA ALA A 474 6.18 -26.01 -5.35
C ALA A 474 5.10 -26.21 -4.26
N LEU A 475 4.72 -27.47 -3.97
CA LEU A 475 3.74 -27.79 -2.94
C LEU A 475 4.26 -27.43 -1.54
N HIS A 476 5.52 -27.77 -1.23
CA HIS A 476 6.14 -27.42 0.05
C HIS A 476 6.08 -25.91 0.33
N VAL A 477 6.53 -25.09 -0.61
CA VAL A 477 6.57 -23.63 -0.39
C VAL A 477 5.19 -22.99 -0.33
N ALA A 478 4.22 -23.48 -1.12
CA ALA A 478 2.84 -23.04 -1.00
C ALA A 478 2.26 -23.39 0.38
N CYS A 479 2.63 -24.55 0.93
CA CYS A 479 2.24 -24.98 2.26
C CYS A 479 2.84 -24.10 3.36
N PHE A 480 4.14 -23.83 3.33
CA PHE A 480 4.81 -22.98 4.31
C PHE A 480 4.28 -21.54 4.31
N ARG A 481 3.95 -21.00 3.14
CA ARG A 481 3.38 -19.64 3.00
C ARG A 481 1.86 -19.59 3.19
N ASN A 482 1.23 -20.72 3.51
CA ASN A 482 -0.21 -20.89 3.70
C ASN A 482 -1.04 -20.35 2.52
N HIS A 483 -0.82 -20.90 1.33
CA HIS A 483 -1.54 -20.54 0.10
C HIS A 483 -2.51 -21.66 -0.33
N PRO A 484 -3.69 -21.80 0.33
CA PRO A 484 -4.57 -22.96 0.15
C PRO A 484 -5.06 -23.15 -1.28
N GLU A 485 -5.35 -22.07 -2.02
CA GLU A 485 -5.78 -22.19 -3.42
C GLU A 485 -4.66 -22.73 -4.33
N VAL A 486 -3.40 -22.34 -4.10
CA VAL A 486 -2.26 -22.92 -4.85
C VAL A 486 -2.06 -24.38 -4.47
N VAL A 487 -2.12 -24.71 -3.17
CA VAL A 487 -1.99 -26.08 -2.66
C VAL A 487 -3.05 -26.98 -3.29
N LYS A 488 -4.31 -26.53 -3.32
CA LYS A 488 -5.40 -27.24 -3.98
C LYS A 488 -5.13 -27.47 -5.46
N ILE A 489 -4.71 -26.43 -6.20
CA ILE A 489 -4.37 -26.57 -7.63
C ILE A 489 -3.27 -27.62 -7.81
N LEU A 490 -2.17 -27.55 -7.05
CA LEU A 490 -1.05 -28.49 -7.19
C LEU A 490 -1.48 -29.93 -6.90
N LEU A 491 -2.25 -30.17 -5.84
CA LEU A 491 -2.76 -31.49 -5.46
C LEU A 491 -3.76 -32.04 -6.50
N GLU A 492 -4.65 -31.21 -7.03
CA GLU A 492 -5.58 -31.59 -8.11
C GLU A 492 -4.84 -31.93 -9.42
N ARG A 493 -3.62 -31.40 -9.61
CA ARG A 493 -2.75 -31.68 -10.75
C ARG A 493 -1.74 -32.80 -10.48
N GLY A 494 -1.84 -33.47 -9.35
CA GLY A 494 -1.11 -34.69 -9.05
C GLY A 494 0.23 -34.51 -8.35
N ALA A 495 0.49 -33.36 -7.72
CA ALA A 495 1.65 -33.20 -6.83
C ALA A 495 1.58 -34.23 -5.68
N ASP A 496 2.70 -34.88 -5.38
CA ASP A 496 2.77 -35.87 -4.31
C ASP A 496 2.73 -35.18 -2.93
N PRO A 497 1.68 -35.41 -2.11
CA PRO A 497 1.56 -34.79 -0.80
C PRO A 497 2.57 -35.31 0.24
N ASN A 498 3.32 -36.37 -0.08
CA ASN A 498 4.28 -37.01 0.82
C ASN A 498 5.72 -37.00 0.29
N LEU A 499 6.00 -36.39 -0.87
CA LEU A 499 7.36 -36.37 -1.40
C LEU A 499 8.27 -35.55 -0.49
N PRO A 500 9.34 -36.12 0.11
CA PRO A 500 10.23 -35.36 0.97
C PRO A 500 11.18 -34.47 0.16
N ASN A 501 11.54 -33.32 0.73
CA ASN A 501 12.67 -32.53 0.26
C ASN A 501 14.02 -33.23 0.55
N ASN A 502 15.14 -32.58 0.23
CA ASN A 502 16.48 -33.13 0.48
C ASN A 502 16.87 -33.25 1.97
N LEU A 503 16.08 -32.70 2.88
CA LEU A 503 16.23 -32.78 4.33
C LEU A 503 15.29 -33.84 4.95
N GLY A 504 14.48 -34.51 4.14
CA GLY A 504 13.53 -35.52 4.60
C GLY A 504 12.23 -34.93 5.14
N GLU A 505 11.95 -33.67 4.86
CA GLU A 505 10.74 -32.97 5.34
C GLU A 505 9.63 -33.04 4.28
N SER A 506 8.40 -33.28 4.72
CA SER A 506 7.21 -33.39 3.87
C SER A 506 6.49 -32.05 3.65
N PRO A 507 5.58 -31.94 2.67
CA PRO A 507 4.68 -30.77 2.57
C PRO A 507 3.85 -30.53 3.83
N LEU A 508 3.51 -31.58 4.58
CA LEU A 508 2.78 -31.49 5.83
C LEU A 508 3.62 -30.86 6.96
N ASP A 509 4.93 -31.12 6.99
CA ASP A 509 5.88 -30.43 7.88
C ASP A 509 5.88 -28.93 7.64
N TYR A 510 5.80 -28.53 6.36
CA TYR A 510 5.77 -27.13 5.95
C TYR A 510 4.46 -26.47 6.34
N ALA A 511 3.32 -27.16 6.18
CA ALA A 511 1.99 -26.64 6.50
C ALA A 511 1.76 -26.45 8.01
N THR A 512 2.24 -27.39 8.83
CA THR A 512 2.01 -27.40 10.29
C THR A 512 2.92 -26.44 11.06
N TRP A 513 3.85 -25.77 10.37
CA TRP A 513 4.84 -24.88 10.97
C TRP A 513 4.24 -23.67 11.71
N HIS A 514 3.25 -23.01 11.10
CA HIS A 514 2.61 -21.82 11.66
C HIS A 514 1.30 -22.14 12.37
N ASP A 515 0.49 -23.01 11.77
CA ASP A 515 -0.83 -23.35 12.25
C ASP A 515 -1.17 -24.80 11.84
N SER A 516 -1.25 -25.68 12.84
CA SER A 516 -1.57 -27.09 12.65
C SER A 516 -3.02 -27.35 12.22
N ASP A 517 -3.92 -26.37 12.39
CA ASP A 517 -5.34 -26.48 12.05
C ASP A 517 -5.72 -25.68 10.79
N SER A 518 -4.72 -25.28 9.99
CA SER A 518 -4.94 -24.48 8.78
C SER A 518 -5.68 -25.23 7.66
N GLU A 519 -6.34 -24.49 6.76
CA GLU A 519 -6.99 -25.04 5.56
C GLU A 519 -6.01 -25.85 4.70
N THR A 520 -4.76 -25.42 4.64
CA THR A 520 -3.67 -26.12 3.94
C THR A 520 -3.44 -27.54 4.50
N VAL A 521 -3.42 -27.70 5.83
CA VAL A 521 -3.29 -29.02 6.47
C VAL A 521 -4.49 -29.90 6.12
N ALA A 522 -5.71 -29.35 6.19
CA ALA A 522 -6.93 -30.07 5.82
C ALA A 522 -6.91 -30.53 4.35
N LEU A 523 -6.42 -29.70 3.43
CA LEU A 523 -6.26 -30.04 2.02
C LEU A 523 -5.25 -31.18 1.81
N LEU A 524 -4.08 -31.11 2.46
CA LEU A 524 -3.07 -32.16 2.39
C LEU A 524 -3.60 -33.52 2.88
N LEU A 525 -4.21 -33.55 4.07
CA LEU A 525 -4.78 -34.78 4.64
C LEU A 525 -5.88 -35.36 3.75
N LYS A 526 -6.74 -34.50 3.18
CA LYS A 526 -7.78 -34.91 2.23
C LYS A 526 -7.20 -35.56 0.97
N HIS A 527 -6.02 -35.14 0.53
CA HIS A 527 -5.33 -35.66 -0.64
C HIS A 527 -4.32 -36.76 -0.34
N GLY A 528 -4.29 -37.28 0.90
CA GLY A 528 -3.51 -38.48 1.25
C GLY A 528 -2.14 -38.22 1.86
N ALA A 529 -1.90 -37.03 2.43
CA ALA A 529 -0.74 -36.80 3.28
C ALA A 529 -0.77 -37.72 4.54
N ASP A 530 0.36 -38.31 4.91
CA ASP A 530 0.48 -39.18 6.09
C ASP A 530 0.61 -38.33 7.36
N PRO A 531 -0.36 -38.36 8.30
CA PRO A 531 -0.29 -37.61 9.54
C PRO A 531 0.80 -38.12 10.50
N LEU A 532 1.41 -39.28 10.24
CA LEU A 532 2.50 -39.84 11.03
C LEU A 532 3.89 -39.40 10.55
N ASP A 533 3.97 -38.78 9.38
CA ASP A 533 5.22 -38.30 8.76
C ASP A 533 5.46 -36.81 9.07
N VAL A 534 5.09 -36.38 10.29
CA VAL A 534 5.27 -35.01 10.76
C VAL A 534 6.52 -34.90 11.64
N HIS A 535 7.47 -34.08 11.22
CA HIS A 535 8.74 -33.80 11.86
C HIS A 535 8.93 -32.30 12.10
N PRO A 536 9.67 -31.89 13.16
CA PRO A 536 10.00 -30.48 13.34
C PRO A 536 10.88 -29.99 12.19
N LEU A 537 10.47 -28.90 11.51
CA LEU A 537 11.30 -28.28 10.47
C LEU A 537 12.68 -27.91 11.00
N ALA A 538 13.72 -28.26 10.25
CA ALA A 538 15.09 -27.89 10.57
C ALA A 538 15.24 -26.36 10.59
N ASP A 539 16.03 -25.82 11.53
CA ASP A 539 16.28 -24.37 11.62
C ASP A 539 16.84 -23.78 10.32
N THR A 540 17.56 -24.60 9.54
CA THR A 540 18.07 -24.25 8.22
C THR A 540 16.97 -23.96 7.20
N CYS A 541 15.86 -24.70 7.19
CA CYS A 541 14.75 -24.47 6.26
C CYS A 541 14.05 -23.14 6.51
N LYS A 542 13.95 -22.74 7.78
CA LYS A 542 13.35 -21.47 8.20
C LYS A 542 14.06 -20.29 7.54
N THR A 543 15.39 -20.33 7.46
CA THR A 543 16.18 -19.27 6.80
C THR A 543 16.16 -19.37 5.26
N TYR A 544 15.89 -20.55 4.70
CA TYR A 544 15.94 -20.78 3.25
C TYR A 544 14.63 -20.47 2.52
N ILE A 545 13.47 -20.60 3.17
CA ILE A 545 12.15 -20.42 2.54
C ILE A 545 11.63 -18.97 2.63
N LEU A 546 12.22 -18.14 3.49
CA LEU A 546 11.82 -16.74 3.68
C LEU A 546 12.11 -15.82 2.48
N PHE A 547 12.78 -16.30 1.43
CA PHE A 547 13.08 -15.54 0.20
C PHE A 547 12.40 -16.14 -1.03
#